data_AF-A0A2Z4MK31-F1
#
_entry.id   AF-A0A2Z4MK31-F1
#
_cell.length_a   1.000
_cell.length_b   1.000
_cell.length_c   1.000
_cell.angle_alpha   90.00
_cell.angle_beta   90.00
_cell.angle_gamma   90.00
#
_symmetry.space_group_name_H-M   'P 1'
#
loop_
_entity.id
_entity.type
_entity.pdbx_description
1 polymer ?
#
loop_
_entity_poly.entity_id
_entity_poly.type
_entity_poly.pdbx_seq_one_letter_code
_entity_poly.pdbx_strand_id
1 'polypeptide(L)'
;MRQYVDSVTGEIYYTEEVLRRSDEIVKVFRPVGRSSKFVKIKASQKAKRRLRKLSLAEAGFLLKIAPYASEGTNLLQGDNERGQKGTPLTVKDLARIADCSYPTARKIVKTFIELHIMRRTDLDGRSALAINPLYSLNGKTAEAWLLHLFSQEITEAGEDPNLD
;
A
#
# COMPACT_ATOMS: atom_id res chain seq x y z
N MET A 1 -16.33 3.22 -28.04
CA MET A 1 -14.88 3.42 -27.95
C MET A 1 -14.35 3.49 -29.37
N ARG A 2 -13.81 4.63 -29.82
CA ARG A 2 -13.19 4.70 -31.16
C ARG A 2 -11.76 4.21 -31.05
N GLN A 3 -11.44 3.18 -31.83
CA GLN A 3 -10.11 2.58 -31.92
C GLN A 3 -9.42 3.18 -33.15
N TYR A 4 -8.21 3.70 -32.98
CA TYR A 4 -7.35 4.16 -34.07
C TYR A 4 -6.16 3.22 -34.16
N VAL A 5 -5.88 2.69 -35.36
CA VAL A 5 -4.71 1.86 -35.61
C VAL A 5 -3.76 2.67 -36.47
N ASP A 6 -2.57 2.94 -35.95
CA ASP A 6 -1.52 3.59 -36.72
C ASP A 6 -1.04 2.62 -37.82
N SER A 7 -1.17 3.04 -39.08
CA SER A 7 -0.92 2.18 -40.24
C SER A 7 0.56 1.90 -40.50
N VAL A 8 1.47 2.62 -39.84
CA VAL A 8 2.92 2.50 -40.02
C VAL A 8 3.54 1.64 -38.92
N THR A 9 3.06 1.79 -37.68
CA THR A 9 3.61 1.13 -36.49
C THR A 9 2.76 -0.07 -36.02
N GLY A 10 1.49 -0.15 -36.44
CA GLY A 10 0.53 -1.13 -35.97
C GLY A 10 0.03 -0.89 -34.54
N GLU A 11 0.40 0.24 -33.93
CA GLU A 11 -0.03 0.58 -32.58
C GLU A 11 -1.54 0.88 -32.52
N ILE A 12 -2.18 0.33 -31.50
CA ILE A 12 -3.61 0.50 -31.27
C ILE A 12 -3.80 1.60 -30.22
N TYR A 13 -4.47 2.67 -30.61
CA TYR A 13 -4.82 3.80 -29.77
C TYR A 13 -6.32 3.77 -29.45
N TYR A 14 -6.65 4.22 -28.24
CA TYR A 14 -8.03 4.41 -27.80
C TYR A 14 -8.23 5.87 -27.39
N THR A 15 -9.36 6.44 -27.79
CA THR A 15 -9.76 7.77 -27.29
C THR A 15 -10.41 7.60 -25.92
N GLU A 16 -9.88 8.33 -24.93
CA GLU A 16 -10.46 8.48 -23.60
C GLU A 16 -10.75 9.96 -23.36
N GLU A 17 -12.00 10.29 -23.02
CA GLU A 17 -12.43 11.65 -22.69
C GLU A 17 -12.54 11.78 -21.17
N VAL A 18 -11.83 12.75 -20.59
CA VAL A 18 -11.82 13.00 -19.14
C VAL A 18 -12.31 14.42 -18.88
N LEU A 19 -13.42 14.55 -18.15
CA LEU A 19 -13.89 15.83 -17.64
C LEU A 19 -13.01 16.24 -16.45
N ARG A 20 -12.54 17.49 -16.47
CA ARG A 20 -11.62 18.03 -15.47
C ARG A 20 -11.92 19.48 -15.17
N ARG A 21 -11.47 19.93 -13.99
CA ARG A 21 -11.51 21.34 -13.61
C ARG A 21 -10.42 22.12 -14.34
N SER A 22 -10.58 23.45 -14.41
CA SER A 22 -9.68 24.32 -15.17
C SER A 22 -8.25 24.38 -14.61
N ASP A 23 -8.05 24.03 -13.35
CA ASP A 23 -6.78 24.05 -12.61
C ASP A 23 -6.09 22.69 -12.49
N GLU A 24 -6.77 21.60 -12.86
CA GLU A 24 -6.18 20.26 -12.86
C GLU A 24 -5.21 20.10 -14.03
N ILE A 25 -4.14 19.31 -13.89
CA ILE A 25 -3.20 18.96 -14.98
C ILE A 25 -3.25 17.45 -15.19
N VAL A 26 -3.64 17.00 -16.38
CA VAL A 26 -3.52 15.58 -16.77
C VAL A 26 -2.10 15.31 -17.22
N LYS A 27 -1.39 14.47 -16.46
CA LYS A 27 -0.09 13.94 -16.84
C LYS A 27 -0.24 12.47 -17.21
N VAL A 28 -0.02 12.14 -18.48
CA VAL A 28 0.03 10.76 -18.94
C VAL A 28 1.39 10.18 -18.55
N PHE A 29 1.40 9.31 -17.55
CA PHE A 29 2.60 8.56 -17.17
C PHE A 29 2.60 7.23 -17.91
N ARG A 30 3.54 7.08 -18.87
CA ARG A 30 3.83 5.78 -19.50
C ARG A 30 4.95 5.10 -18.70
N PRO A 31 4.67 4.09 -17.86
CA PRO A 31 5.75 3.36 -17.22
C PRO A 31 6.54 2.62 -18.30
N VAL A 32 7.79 3.04 -18.54
CA VAL A 32 8.72 2.31 -19.39
C VAL A 32 9.39 1.25 -18.51
N GLY A 33 9.15 -0.03 -18.81
CA GLY A 33 9.66 -1.16 -18.02
C GLY A 33 8.61 -1.77 -17.08
N ARG A 34 8.72 -3.08 -16.84
CA ARG A 34 7.88 -3.87 -15.90
C ARG A 34 7.50 -3.02 -14.69
N SER A 35 6.20 -2.85 -14.45
CA SER A 35 5.60 -2.32 -13.20
C SER A 35 6.64 -2.02 -12.13
N SER A 36 7.19 -0.81 -12.16
CA SER A 36 8.09 -0.37 -11.10
C SER A 36 7.23 -0.25 -9.84
N LYS A 37 7.30 -1.26 -8.96
CA LYS A 37 6.57 -1.30 -7.69
C LYS A 37 7.15 -0.24 -6.75
N PHE A 38 6.69 0.99 -6.90
CA PHE A 38 7.05 2.05 -5.97
C PHE A 38 6.10 1.99 -4.76
N VAL A 39 6.66 1.83 -3.57
CA VAL A 39 5.94 2.15 -2.34
C VAL A 39 5.90 3.66 -2.20
N LYS A 40 4.77 4.30 -2.49
CA LYS A 40 4.60 5.73 -2.27
C LYS A 40 4.05 5.96 -0.87
N ILE A 41 4.80 6.71 -0.06
CA ILE A 41 4.30 7.23 1.20
C ILE A 41 3.53 8.53 0.90
N LYS A 42 2.27 8.61 1.34
CA LYS A 42 1.42 9.78 1.09
C LYS A 42 2.09 11.03 1.70
N ALA A 43 2.27 12.08 0.89
CA ALA A 43 3.01 13.29 1.27
C ALA A 43 2.13 14.35 1.97
N SER A 44 0.84 14.04 2.21
CA SER A 44 -0.12 14.94 2.85
C SER A 44 0.34 15.34 4.25
N GLN A 45 -0.01 16.54 4.70
CA GLN A 45 0.33 17.00 6.06
C GLN A 45 -0.27 16.08 7.13
N LYS A 46 -1.47 15.55 6.89
CA LYS A 46 -2.12 14.58 7.77
C LYS A 46 -1.32 13.28 7.85
N ALA A 47 -0.85 12.73 6.73
CA ALA A 47 0.01 11.55 6.71
C ALA A 47 1.35 11.80 7.43
N LYS A 48 1.99 12.95 7.21
CA LYS A 48 3.20 13.36 7.93
C LYS A 48 2.96 13.44 9.44
N ARG A 49 1.82 13.99 9.88
CA ARG A 49 1.44 14.05 11.32
C ARG A 49 1.23 12.66 11.91
N ARG A 50 0.62 11.72 11.17
CA ARG A 50 0.49 10.32 11.61
C ARG A 50 1.85 9.67 11.81
N LEU A 51 2.76 9.79 10.83
CA LEU A 51 4.11 9.23 10.92
C LEU A 51 4.96 9.83 12.05
N ARG A 52 4.79 11.13 12.35
CA ARG A 52 5.49 11.79 13.47
C ARG A 52 5.15 11.22 14.86
N LYS A 53 4.03 10.50 15.01
CA LYS A 53 3.68 9.83 16.26
C LYS A 53 4.53 8.58 16.53
N LEU A 54 5.19 8.06 15.50
CA LEU A 54 6.05 6.89 15.61
C LEU A 54 7.44 7.30 16.07
N SER A 55 8.03 6.47 16.92
CA SER A 55 9.46 6.49 17.16
C SER A 55 10.23 6.16 15.88
N LEU A 56 11.51 6.52 15.84
CA LEU A 56 12.37 6.22 14.68
C LEU A 56 12.44 4.71 14.40
N ALA A 57 12.46 3.88 15.45
CA ALA A 57 12.49 2.42 15.31
C ALA A 57 11.19 1.88 14.70
N GLU A 58 10.04 2.40 15.14
CA GLU A 58 8.73 2.03 14.58
C GLU A 58 8.61 2.48 13.12
N ALA A 59 8.93 3.75 12.83
CA ALA A 59 8.90 4.26 11.45
C ALA A 59 9.83 3.47 10.52
N GLY A 60 11.05 3.15 10.98
CA GLY A 60 12.00 2.31 10.26
C GLY A 60 11.49 0.88 10.05
N PHE A 61 10.82 0.30 11.04
CA PHE A 61 10.18 -1.01 10.92
C PHE A 61 9.08 -1.00 9.87
N LEU A 62 8.17 -0.01 9.90
CA LEU A 62 7.10 0.15 8.90
C LEU A 62 7.69 0.30 7.48
N LEU A 63 8.73 1.12 7.33
CA LEU A 63 9.39 1.36 6.05
C LEU A 63 10.01 0.07 5.48
N LYS A 64 10.63 -0.77 6.32
CA LYS A 64 11.24 -2.04 5.86
C LYS A 64 10.22 -3.10 5.46
N ILE A 65 9.05 -3.13 6.10
CA ILE A 65 8.01 -4.15 5.79
C ILE A 65 7.05 -3.71 4.69
N ALA A 66 6.86 -2.41 4.45
CA ALA A 66 5.89 -1.90 3.48
C ALA A 66 6.05 -2.46 2.04
N PRO A 67 7.28 -2.73 1.52
CA PRO A 67 7.44 -3.37 0.22
C PRO A 67 6.81 -4.77 0.10
N TYR A 68 6.57 -5.45 1.22
CA TYR A 68 5.95 -6.78 1.28
C TYR A 68 4.42 -6.73 1.33
N ALA A 69 3.82 -5.53 1.32
CA ALA A 69 2.39 -5.36 1.23
C ALA A 69 1.93 -5.65 -0.21
N SER A 70 1.05 -6.62 -0.40
CA SER A 70 0.49 -6.94 -1.71
C SER A 70 -0.33 -5.77 -2.27
N GLU A 71 -0.24 -5.54 -3.58
CA GLU A 71 -0.94 -4.43 -4.25
C GLU A 71 -2.46 -4.54 -4.04
N GLY A 72 -3.14 -3.42 -3.77
CA GLY A 72 -4.59 -3.31 -3.55
C GLY A 72 -5.10 -3.86 -2.21
N THR A 73 -4.48 -4.92 -1.71
CA THR A 73 -4.88 -5.63 -0.47
C THR A 73 -4.08 -5.20 0.77
N ASN A 74 -2.88 -4.64 0.57
CA ASN A 74 -1.93 -4.28 1.62
C ASN A 74 -1.62 -5.41 2.64
N LEU A 75 -1.83 -6.68 2.25
CA LEU A 75 -1.50 -7.83 3.09
C LEU A 75 0.00 -8.05 3.03
N LEU A 76 0.63 -8.21 4.20
CA LEU A 76 2.05 -8.56 4.29
C LEU A 76 2.23 -10.01 3.88
N GLN A 77 2.78 -10.21 2.68
CA GLN A 77 2.97 -11.52 2.05
C GLN A 77 4.42 -11.73 1.64
N GLY A 78 4.84 -12.98 1.61
CA GLY A 78 6.15 -13.33 1.08
C GLY A 78 6.29 -13.06 -0.41
N ASP A 79 7.52 -13.07 -0.90
CA ASP A 79 7.89 -12.79 -2.29
C ASP A 79 8.79 -13.86 -2.93
N ASN A 80 8.98 -15.00 -2.23
CA ASN A 80 9.95 -16.07 -2.50
C ASN A 80 11.41 -15.77 -2.08
N GLU A 81 11.78 -14.54 -1.74
CA GLU A 81 13.07 -14.22 -1.12
C GLU A 81 12.96 -14.18 0.41
N ARG A 82 11.84 -13.66 0.90
CA ARG A 82 11.45 -13.62 2.31
C ARG A 82 10.06 -14.23 2.44
N GLY A 83 10.02 -15.51 2.80
CA GLY A 83 8.77 -16.28 2.89
C GLY A 83 8.22 -16.71 1.53
N GLN A 84 7.19 -17.55 1.54
CA GLN A 84 6.57 -18.07 0.33
C GLN A 84 5.66 -17.01 -0.32
N LYS A 85 5.75 -16.86 -1.64
CA LYS A 85 4.94 -15.87 -2.37
C LYS A 85 3.44 -16.08 -2.16
N GLY A 86 2.74 -14.98 -1.87
CA GLY A 86 1.29 -14.98 -1.63
C GLY A 86 0.88 -15.52 -0.26
N THR A 87 1.83 -16.02 0.55
CA THR A 87 1.55 -16.52 1.90
C THR A 87 1.73 -15.39 2.91
N PRO A 88 0.83 -15.25 3.90
CA PRO A 88 0.98 -14.25 4.96
C PRO A 88 2.30 -14.38 5.73
N LEU A 89 2.98 -13.25 5.95
CA LEU A 89 4.20 -13.17 6.76
C LEU A 89 3.88 -13.18 8.25
N THR A 90 4.62 -13.98 9.02
CA THR A 90 4.50 -13.98 10.48
C THR A 90 5.30 -12.84 11.10
N VAL A 91 5.02 -12.50 12.37
CA VAL A 91 5.84 -11.52 13.11
C VAL A 91 7.31 -11.94 13.19
N LYS A 92 7.63 -13.24 13.16
CA LYS A 92 9.01 -13.72 13.10
C LYS A 92 9.66 -13.38 11.76
N ASP A 93 8.92 -13.49 10.66
CA ASP A 93 9.41 -13.12 9.33
C ASP A 93 9.61 -11.61 9.23
N LEU A 94 8.68 -10.82 9.76
CA LEU A 94 8.81 -9.37 9.85
C LEU A 94 10.03 -8.95 10.68
N ALA A 95 10.33 -9.65 11.77
CA ALA A 95 11.53 -9.40 12.56
C ALA A 95 12.82 -9.59 11.75
N ARG A 96 12.88 -10.65 10.92
CA ARG A 96 14.01 -10.92 10.02
C ARG A 96 14.12 -9.85 8.92
N ILE A 97 13.00 -9.46 8.32
CA ILE A 97 12.94 -8.40 7.30
C ILE A 97 13.41 -7.06 7.88
N ALA A 98 12.94 -6.73 9.09
CA ALA A 98 13.28 -5.49 9.75
C ALA A 98 14.70 -5.47 10.35
N ASP A 99 15.36 -6.62 10.39
CA ASP A 99 16.65 -6.85 11.05
C ASP A 99 16.62 -6.44 12.52
N CYS A 100 15.67 -7.02 13.27
CA CYS A 100 15.53 -6.78 14.70
C CYS A 100 15.13 -8.04 15.46
N SER A 101 15.21 -7.99 16.79
CA SER A 101 14.81 -9.12 17.63
C SER A 101 13.30 -9.40 17.53
N TYR A 102 12.92 -10.68 17.64
CA TYR A 102 11.50 -11.06 17.66
C TYR A 102 10.69 -10.37 18.78
N PRO A 103 11.20 -10.23 20.03
CA PRO A 103 10.52 -9.42 21.06
C PRO A 103 10.29 -7.97 20.64
N THR A 104 11.28 -7.33 20.00
CA THR A 104 11.15 -5.96 19.48
C THR A 104 10.07 -5.88 18.41
N ALA A 105 10.11 -6.78 17.42
CA ALA A 105 9.10 -6.83 16.36
C ALA A 105 7.69 -7.05 16.93
N ARG A 106 7.54 -7.95 17.90
CA ARG A 106 6.25 -8.22 18.56
C ARG A 106 5.72 -6.97 19.27
N LYS A 107 6.57 -6.23 19.97
CA LYS A 107 6.19 -4.96 20.62
C LYS A 107 5.74 -3.93 19.60
N ILE A 108 6.52 -3.72 18.53
CA ILE A 108 6.19 -2.76 17.47
C ILE A 108 4.87 -3.14 16.77
N VAL A 109 4.69 -4.40 16.38
CA VAL A 109 3.45 -4.88 15.74
C VAL A 109 2.25 -4.69 16.67
N LYS A 110 2.41 -4.93 17.98
CA LYS A 110 1.35 -4.65 18.96
C LYS A 110 0.98 -3.16 18.95
N THR A 111 1.96 -2.27 19.03
CA THR A 111 1.76 -0.82 18.95
C THR A 111 1.10 -0.40 17.64
N PHE A 112 1.47 -1.02 16.51
CA PHE A 112 0.84 -0.72 15.23
C PHE A 112 -0.63 -1.13 15.16
N ILE A 113 -1.01 -2.23 15.81
CA ILE A 113 -2.40 -2.63 15.94
C ILE A 113 -3.16 -1.66 16.85
N GLU A 114 -2.58 -1.29 17.99
CA GLU A 114 -3.16 -0.31 18.93
C GLU A 114 -3.33 1.08 18.30
N LEU A 115 -2.43 1.48 17.40
CA LEU A 115 -2.48 2.75 16.66
C LEU A 115 -3.24 2.67 15.32
N HIS A 116 -3.86 1.52 15.02
CA HIS A 116 -4.60 1.28 13.78
C HIS A 116 -3.80 1.52 12.49
N ILE A 117 -2.49 1.31 12.55
CA ILE A 117 -1.56 1.33 11.41
C ILE A 117 -1.68 0.01 10.63
N MET A 118 -1.99 -1.08 11.32
CA MET A 118 -2.29 -2.37 10.72
C MET A 118 -3.37 -3.09 11.52
N ARG A 119 -4.01 -4.08 10.89
CA ARG A 119 -4.98 -4.96 11.53
C ARG A 119 -4.65 -6.41 11.21
N ARG A 120 -5.02 -7.31 12.12
CA ARG A 120 -5.07 -8.75 11.85
C ARG A 120 -6.34 -9.05 11.06
N THR A 121 -6.21 -9.93 10.09
CA THR A 121 -7.31 -10.50 9.31
C THR A 121 -6.99 -11.96 9.02
N ASP A 122 -7.90 -12.67 8.38
CA ASP A 122 -7.70 -14.05 7.99
C ASP A 122 -7.65 -14.16 6.46
N LEU A 123 -6.64 -14.85 5.96
CA LEU A 123 -6.47 -15.20 4.56
C LEU A 123 -6.36 -16.72 4.47
N ASP A 124 -7.34 -17.37 3.85
CA ASP A 124 -7.38 -18.83 3.68
C ASP A 124 -7.15 -19.61 4.99
N GLY A 125 -7.79 -19.16 6.08
CA GLY A 125 -7.68 -19.75 7.41
C GLY A 125 -6.36 -19.47 8.14
N ARG A 126 -5.52 -18.55 7.63
CA ARG A 126 -4.27 -18.12 8.25
C ARG A 126 -4.37 -16.66 8.68
N SER A 127 -3.89 -16.37 9.89
CA SER A 127 -3.78 -14.99 10.36
C SER A 127 -2.79 -14.20 9.49
N ALA A 128 -3.27 -13.11 8.91
CA ALA A 128 -2.52 -12.17 8.09
C ALA A 128 -2.52 -10.77 8.72
N LEU A 129 -1.55 -9.95 8.34
CA LEU A 129 -1.45 -8.55 8.75
C LEU A 129 -1.66 -7.66 7.53
N ALA A 130 -2.66 -6.77 7.60
CA ALA A 130 -2.95 -5.79 6.56
C ALA A 130 -2.52 -4.39 7.04
N ILE A 131 -1.78 -3.64 6.21
CA ILE A 131 -1.43 -2.24 6.49
C ILE A 131 -2.60 -1.34 6.11
N ASN A 132 -2.95 -0.42 7.01
CA ASN A 132 -3.95 0.61 6.76
C ASN A 132 -3.57 1.44 5.52
N PRO A 133 -4.46 1.59 4.52
CA PRO A 133 -4.14 2.29 3.28
C PRO A 133 -3.81 3.78 3.49
N LEU A 134 -4.13 4.38 4.64
CA LEU A 134 -3.67 5.72 5.03
C LEU A 134 -2.15 5.84 5.27
N TYR A 135 -1.44 4.71 5.38
CA TYR A 135 -0.01 4.61 5.63
C TYR A 135 0.79 3.99 4.48
N SER A 136 0.11 3.36 3.51
CA SER A 136 0.76 2.69 2.38
C SER A 136 -0.16 2.63 1.17
N LEU A 137 0.31 3.15 0.02
CA LEU A 137 -0.33 2.96 -1.28
C LEU A 137 0.73 2.44 -2.26
N ASN A 138 0.65 1.14 -2.55
CA ASN A 138 1.42 0.51 -3.62
C ASN A 138 0.78 0.80 -4.97
N GLY A 139 0.70 2.10 -5.33
CA GLY A 139 0.30 2.61 -6.66
C GLY A 139 -1.06 2.19 -7.22
N LYS A 140 -1.77 1.27 -6.56
CA LYS A 140 -3.08 0.73 -6.92
C LYS A 140 -4.11 1.13 -5.88
N THR A 141 -5.33 1.30 -6.38
CA THR A 141 -6.54 1.48 -5.60
C THR A 141 -6.67 0.37 -4.55
N ALA A 142 -6.89 0.75 -3.30
CA ALA A 142 -7.21 -0.18 -2.23
C ALA A 142 -8.53 -0.88 -2.51
N GLU A 143 -8.55 -2.19 -2.30
CA GLU A 143 -9.74 -3.03 -2.48
C GLU A 143 -10.82 -2.68 -1.45
N ALA A 144 -12.09 -2.89 -1.83
CA ALA A 144 -13.24 -2.50 -1.00
C ALA A 144 -13.23 -3.13 0.40
N TRP A 145 -12.78 -4.39 0.52
CA TRP A 145 -12.71 -5.05 1.83
C TRP A 145 -11.64 -4.42 2.74
N LEU A 146 -10.52 -3.94 2.17
CA LEU A 146 -9.46 -3.27 2.92
C LEU A 146 -9.97 -1.91 3.41
N LEU A 147 -10.69 -1.17 2.57
CA LEU A 147 -11.35 0.08 2.97
C LEU A 147 -12.36 -0.17 4.09
N HIS A 148 -13.17 -1.24 3.98
CA HIS A 148 -14.10 -1.62 5.03
C HIS A 148 -13.38 -1.97 6.34
N LEU A 149 -12.25 -2.69 6.25
CA LEU A 149 -11.43 -3.08 7.40
C LEU A 149 -10.91 -1.88 8.19
N PHE A 150 -10.69 -0.72 7.55
CA PHE A 150 -10.22 0.51 8.17
C PHE A 150 -11.22 1.68 8.05
N SER A 151 -12.51 1.38 7.91
CA SER A 151 -13.55 2.36 7.58
C SER A 151 -13.66 3.48 8.62
N GLN A 152 -13.53 3.16 9.90
CA GLN A 152 -13.54 4.14 10.98
C GLN A 152 -12.37 5.11 10.86
N GLU A 153 -11.14 4.61 10.72
CA GLU A 153 -9.94 5.45 10.65
C GLU A 153 -9.91 6.32 9.38
N ILE A 154 -10.41 5.78 8.27
CA ILE A 154 -10.57 6.51 7.00
C ILE A 154 -11.56 7.66 7.17
N THR A 155 -12.70 7.38 7.79
CA THR A 155 -13.74 8.39 8.06
C THR A 155 -13.22 9.49 8.98
N GLU A 156 -12.58 9.13 10.09
CA GLU A 156 -12.00 10.07 11.06
C GLU A 156 -10.87 10.91 10.45
N ALA A 157 -10.07 10.32 9.55
CA ALA A 157 -9.03 11.06 8.84
C ALA A 157 -9.62 12.07 7.84
N GLY A 158 -10.87 11.87 7.38
CA GLY A 158 -11.47 12.65 6.30
C GLY A 158 -10.59 12.63 5.05
N GLU A 159 -10.04 11.46 4.72
CA GLU A 159 -9.17 11.21 3.57
C GLU A 159 -9.66 9.95 2.87
N ASP A 160 -9.95 10.03 1.57
CA ASP A 160 -10.11 8.83 0.76
C ASP A 160 -8.70 8.29 0.42
N PRO A 161 -8.37 7.03 0.78
CA PRO A 161 -7.09 6.45 0.42
C PRO A 161 -6.89 6.30 -1.09
N ASN A 162 -7.99 6.24 -1.87
CA ASN A 162 -7.97 6.06 -3.31
C ASN A 162 -7.96 7.37 -4.10
N LEU A 163 -8.18 8.50 -3.45
CA LEU A 163 -8.07 9.82 -4.05
C LEU A 163 -6.73 10.46 -3.63
N ASP A 164 -5.98 10.93 -4.62
CA ASP A 164 -4.79 11.76 -4.43
C ASP A 164 -5.17 13.24 -4.25
#